data_AF-A0A519ZZC3-F1
#
_entry.id   AF-A0A519ZZC3-F1
#
_cell.length_a   1.000
_cell.length_b   1.000
_cell.length_c   1.000
_cell.angle_alpha   90.00
_cell.angle_beta   90.00
_cell.angle_gamma   90.00
#
_symmetry.space_group_name_H-M   'P 1'
#
loop_
_entity.id
_entity.type
_entity.pdbx_description
1 polymer ?
#
loop_
_entity_poly.entity_id
_entity_poly.type
_entity_poly.pdbx_seq_one_letter_code
_entity_poly.pdbx_strand_id
1 'polypeptide(L)'
;MKILKNINFAILAVVLGLGLVVTQSAFTSVAKTDDTYWVFDSNDIDDAMTAESYINEESAPGCGSSGPLPCVIVTPSSVNTPVLFQLYLDDKYDVPADITADLSVEKRN
;
A
#
# COMPACT_ATOMS: atom_id res chain seq x y z
N MET A 1 40.47 46.64 12.94
CA MET A 1 39.17 45.94 12.81
C MET A 1 38.32 46.80 11.87
N LYS A 2 38.32 46.66 10.53
CA LYS A 2 37.88 45.56 9.64
C LYS A 2 36.54 44.94 10.03
N ILE A 3 35.64 44.96 9.04
CA ILE A 3 34.30 44.35 8.95
C ILE A 3 33.21 45.28 9.48
N LEU A 4 32.62 46.07 8.58
CA LEU A 4 31.21 46.51 8.52
C LEU A 4 31.11 47.66 7.51
N LYS A 5 31.34 47.34 6.24
CA LYS A 5 31.01 48.25 5.14
C LYS A 5 30.39 47.39 4.03
N ASN A 6 29.12 47.69 3.73
CA ASN A 6 28.36 47.23 2.57
C ASN A 6 27.67 45.85 2.67
N ILE A 7 26.69 45.72 3.57
CA ILE A 7 25.60 44.76 3.37
C ILE A 7 24.40 45.57 2.84
N ASN A 8 24.12 45.41 1.54
CA ASN A 8 22.98 46.02 0.86
C ASN A 8 21.68 45.47 1.47
N PHE A 9 20.90 46.35 2.11
CA PHE A 9 19.58 46.06 2.67
C PHE A 9 18.59 45.41 1.68
N ALA A 10 18.84 45.56 0.38
CA ALA A 10 18.08 44.93 -0.70
C ALA A 10 18.10 43.39 -0.64
N ILE A 11 19.14 42.77 -0.08
CA ILE A 11 19.26 41.31 0.01
C ILE A 11 18.40 40.75 1.16
N LEU A 12 18.22 41.52 2.24
CA LEU A 12 17.46 41.07 3.41
C LEU A 12 15.95 41.00 3.12
N ALA A 13 15.43 41.88 2.27
CA ALA A 13 14.01 41.93 1.90
C ALA A 13 13.58 40.78 0.96
N VAL A 14 14.50 40.32 0.10
CA VAL A 14 14.25 39.19 -0.81
C VAL A 14 14.13 37.87 -0.03
N VAL A 15 14.90 37.70 1.05
CA VAL A 15 14.86 36.50 1.89
C VAL A 15 13.57 36.43 2.73
N LEU A 16 13.01 37.57 3.14
CA LEU A 16 11.73 37.62 3.88
C LEU A 16 10.50 37.53 2.98
N GLY A 17 10.60 37.88 1.69
CA GLY A 17 9.49 37.82 0.73
C GLY A 17 9.30 36.44 0.06
N LEU A 18 10.32 35.59 0.07
CA LEU A 18 10.29 34.25 -0.54
C LEU A 18 10.07 33.11 0.49
N GLY A 19 9.89 33.45 1.77
CA GLY A 19 9.89 32.48 2.89
C GLY A 19 8.53 31.91 3.32
N LEU A 20 7.40 32.37 2.77
CA LEU A 20 6.08 31.77 3.06
C LEU A 20 5.53 31.13 1.79
N VAL A 21 6.24 30.08 1.42
CA VAL A 21 5.78 29.02 0.55
C VAL A 21 4.47 28.50 1.11
N VAL A 22 3.39 28.77 0.36
CA VAL A 22 2.16 27.99 0.24
C VAL A 22 1.96 26.98 1.37
N THR A 23 1.11 27.31 2.35
CA THR A 23 0.42 26.30 3.14
C THR A 23 -0.48 25.54 2.16
N GLN A 24 0.10 24.62 1.38
CA GLN A 24 -0.67 23.63 0.65
C GLN A 24 -1.38 22.86 1.74
N SER A 25 -2.69 23.04 1.83
CA SER A 25 -3.55 22.21 2.63
C SER A 25 -3.27 20.76 2.26
N ALA A 26 -2.50 20.07 3.11
CA ALA A 26 -2.31 18.64 3.03
C ALA A 26 -3.58 17.93 3.56
N PHE A 27 -4.74 18.31 3.03
CA PHE A 27 -5.79 17.33 2.80
C PHE A 27 -5.50 16.78 1.41
N THR A 28 -4.43 15.99 1.31
CA THR A 28 -4.50 14.84 0.43
C THR A 28 -5.75 14.12 0.88
N SER A 29 -6.86 14.34 0.17
CA SER A 29 -7.86 13.30 0.04
C SER A 29 -7.03 12.07 -0.24
N VAL A 30 -6.91 11.17 0.74
CA VAL A 30 -6.37 9.84 0.48
C VAL A 30 -7.28 9.35 -0.62
N ALA A 31 -6.82 9.49 -1.87
CA ALA A 31 -7.45 8.84 -2.99
C ALA A 31 -7.54 7.41 -2.49
N LYS A 32 -8.75 6.93 -2.24
CA LYS A 32 -8.93 5.52 -1.91
C LYS A 32 -8.16 4.82 -3.01
N THR A 33 -7.03 4.22 -2.65
CA THR A 33 -6.40 3.28 -3.55
C THR A 33 -7.51 2.26 -3.79
N ASP A 34 -7.90 2.09 -5.05
CA ASP A 34 -8.93 1.11 -5.41
C ASP A 34 -8.37 -0.27 -5.11
N ASP A 35 -8.35 -0.65 -3.83
CA ASP A 35 -7.73 -1.89 -3.40
C ASP A 35 -8.42 -3.05 -4.11
N THR A 36 -7.60 -3.99 -4.59
CA THR A 36 -8.09 -5.17 -5.29
C THR A 36 -8.15 -6.33 -4.31
N TYR A 37 -9.32 -6.98 -4.24
CA TYR A 37 -9.57 -8.09 -3.33
C TYR A 37 -9.41 -9.42 -4.07
N TRP A 38 -8.54 -10.28 -3.55
CA TRP A 38 -8.32 -11.63 -4.05
C TRP A 38 -8.82 -12.62 -3.01
N VAL A 39 -9.95 -13.25 -3.31
CA VAL A 39 -10.63 -14.19 -2.41
C VAL A 39 -10.11 -15.59 -2.67
N PHE A 40 -9.63 -16.25 -1.63
CA PHE A 40 -9.13 -17.61 -1.74
C PHE A 40 -10.28 -18.60 -1.86
N ASP A 41 -10.28 -19.42 -2.92
CA ASP A 41 -11.31 -20.41 -3.25
C ASP A 41 -10.81 -21.85 -3.21
N SER A 42 -9.62 -22.10 -2.64
CA SER A 42 -9.18 -23.47 -2.35
C SER A 42 -9.44 -23.87 -0.89
N ASN A 43 -9.32 -25.17 -0.62
CA ASN A 43 -9.35 -25.78 0.71
C ASN A 43 -7.97 -26.32 1.13
N ASP A 44 -6.96 -26.19 0.28
CA ASP A 44 -5.58 -26.56 0.57
C ASP A 44 -4.76 -25.29 0.86
N ILE A 45 -3.86 -25.33 1.83
CA ILE A 45 -2.97 -24.20 2.11
C ILE A 45 -1.87 -24.08 1.07
N ASP A 46 -1.43 -25.18 0.48
CA ASP A 46 -0.34 -25.18 -0.51
C ASP A 46 -0.76 -24.42 -1.79
N ASP A 47 -2.06 -24.37 -2.06
CA ASP A 47 -2.67 -23.64 -3.16
C ASP A 47 -2.64 -22.11 -2.98
N ALA A 48 -2.35 -21.60 -1.77
CA ALA A 48 -2.30 -20.17 -1.47
C ALA A 48 -1.19 -19.42 -2.20
N MET A 49 -0.18 -20.14 -2.69
CA MET A 49 0.90 -19.55 -3.50
C MET A 49 0.53 -19.47 -5.00
N THR A 50 -0.66 -19.91 -5.39
CA THR A 50 -1.07 -19.97 -6.80
C THR A 50 -2.24 -19.04 -7.06
N ALA A 51 -2.08 -18.10 -7.98
CA ALA A 51 -3.11 -17.12 -8.33
C ALA A 51 -4.41 -17.74 -8.84
N GLU A 52 -4.36 -18.94 -9.44
CA GLU A 52 -5.56 -19.66 -9.92
C GLU A 52 -6.51 -20.08 -8.79
N SER A 53 -5.99 -20.17 -7.57
CA SER A 53 -6.78 -20.49 -6.36
C SER A 53 -7.49 -19.27 -5.78
N TYR A 54 -7.42 -18.12 -6.47
CA TYR A 54 -8.02 -16.87 -6.04
C TYR A 54 -8.99 -16.31 -7.08
N ILE A 55 -10.08 -15.75 -6.58
CA ILE A 55 -11.09 -15.04 -7.36
C ILE A 55 -10.93 -13.54 -7.11
N ASN A 56 -10.90 -12.77 -8.20
CA ASN A 56 -10.90 -11.32 -8.13
C ASN A 56 -12.31 -10.81 -7.84
N GLU A 57 -12.48 -10.08 -6.75
CA GLU A 57 -13.77 -9.54 -6.30
C GLU A 57 -13.70 -8.02 -6.14
N GLU A 58 -14.82 -7.34 -6.40
CA GLU A 58 -14.90 -5.87 -6.24
C GLU A 58 -14.96 -5.44 -4.77
N SER A 59 -15.25 -6.37 -3.85
CA SER A 59 -15.35 -6.08 -2.42
C SER A 59 -14.86 -7.24 -1.56
N ALA A 60 -14.31 -6.93 -0.39
CA ALA A 60 -13.92 -7.94 0.58
C ALA A 60 -15.14 -8.77 1.04
N PRO A 61 -15.07 -10.11 0.98
CA PRO A 61 -16.08 -10.96 1.61
C PRO A 61 -15.98 -10.85 3.14
N GLY A 62 -17.04 -11.27 3.84
CA GLY A 62 -16.99 -11.40 5.30
C GLY A 62 -16.06 -12.55 5.70
N CYS A 63 -14.82 -12.23 6.04
CA CYS A 63 -13.83 -13.21 6.50
C CYS A 63 -13.95 -13.47 8.01
N GLY A 64 -13.50 -14.65 8.43
CA GLY A 64 -13.33 -14.99 9.83
C GLY A 64 -12.00 -14.48 10.39
N SER A 65 -11.64 -14.93 11.59
CA SER A 65 -10.31 -14.60 12.16
C SER A 65 -9.59 -15.80 12.78
N SER A 66 -10.10 -17.02 12.58
CA SER A 66 -9.64 -18.21 13.31
C SER A 66 -9.14 -19.37 12.45
N GLY A 67 -9.40 -19.37 11.14
CA GLY A 67 -9.08 -20.49 10.27
C GLY A 67 -7.61 -20.53 9.83
N PRO A 68 -7.10 -21.71 9.45
CA PRO A 68 -5.73 -21.89 8.98
C PRO A 68 -5.51 -21.46 7.53
N LEU A 69 -6.59 -21.14 6.80
CA LEU A 69 -6.54 -20.75 5.39
C LEU A 69 -6.72 -19.24 5.21
N PRO A 70 -6.08 -18.64 4.20
CA PRO A 70 -6.40 -17.27 3.81
C PRO A 70 -7.85 -17.20 3.33
N CYS A 71 -8.48 -16.03 3.53
CA CYS A 71 -9.81 -15.72 3.02
C CYS A 71 -9.73 -14.65 1.95
N VAL A 72 -9.11 -13.51 2.25
CA VAL A 72 -8.89 -12.44 1.27
C VAL A 72 -7.50 -11.85 1.43
N ILE A 73 -6.84 -11.62 0.29
CA ILE A 73 -5.61 -10.84 0.19
C ILE A 73 -5.96 -9.51 -0.45
N VAL A 74 -5.69 -8.43 0.29
CA VAL A 74 -5.86 -7.07 -0.21
C VAL A 74 -4.57 -6.64 -0.91
N THR A 75 -4.70 -6.17 -2.14
CA THR A 75 -3.57 -5.77 -2.98
C THR A 75 -3.78 -4.37 -3.57
N PRO A 76 -2.71 -3.69 -4.00
CA PRO A 76 -2.85 -2.42 -4.72
C PRO A 76 -3.71 -2.57 -5.98
N SER A 77 -4.40 -1.51 -6.39
CA SER A 77 -5.26 -1.47 -7.59
C SER A 77 -4.58 -1.91 -8.90
N SER A 78 -3.25 -1.81 -8.96
CA SER A 78 -2.45 -2.27 -10.09
C SER A 78 -2.36 -3.80 -10.20
N VAL A 79 -2.66 -4.53 -9.12
CA VAL A 79 -2.61 -5.99 -9.06
C VAL A 79 -4.02 -6.54 -9.35
N ASN A 80 -4.46 -6.33 -10.59
CA ASN A 80 -5.84 -6.58 -11.04
C ASN A 80 -5.97 -7.68 -12.09
N THR A 81 -4.93 -8.48 -12.30
CA THR A 81 -4.95 -9.65 -13.18
C THR A 81 -4.27 -10.84 -12.50
N PRO A 82 -4.64 -12.08 -12.83
CA PRO A 82 -4.02 -13.27 -12.22
C PRO A 82 -2.49 -13.30 -12.37
N VAL A 83 -1.96 -12.82 -13.51
CA VAL A 83 -0.52 -12.77 -13.75
C VAL A 83 0.16 -11.77 -12.80
N LEU A 84 -0.40 -10.57 -12.65
CA LEU A 84 0.15 -9.56 -11.73
C LEU A 84 0.01 -9.99 -10.27
N PHE A 85 -1.06 -10.71 -9.94
CA PHE A 85 -1.27 -11.26 -8.62
C PHE A 85 -0.28 -12.38 -8.31
N GLN A 86 0.01 -13.28 -9.26
CA GLN A 86 1.06 -14.28 -9.09
C GLN A 86 2.42 -13.61 -8.82
N LEU A 87 2.79 -12.59 -9.60
CA LEU A 87 4.03 -11.85 -9.37
C LEU A 87 4.06 -11.16 -8.00
N TYR A 88 2.91 -10.67 -7.52
CA TYR A 88 2.80 -10.10 -6.19
C TYR A 88 2.98 -11.15 -5.09
N LEU A 89 2.42 -12.36 -5.26
CA LEU A 89 2.63 -13.46 -4.32
C LEU A 89 4.11 -13.86 -4.28
N ASP A 90 4.73 -14.04 -5.44
CA ASP A 90 6.14 -14.45 -5.57
C ASP A 90 7.13 -13.40 -5.04
N ASP A 91 6.80 -12.09 -5.13
CA ASP A 91 7.62 -11.00 -4.59
C ASP A 91 7.49 -10.87 -3.07
N LYS A 92 6.30 -11.19 -2.53
CA LYS A 92 5.96 -10.91 -1.14
C LYS A 92 6.11 -12.11 -0.21
N TYR A 93 5.95 -13.32 -0.71
CA TYR A 93 5.92 -14.55 0.08
C TYR A 93 6.84 -15.61 -0.52
N ASP A 94 7.56 -16.35 0.32
CA ASP A 94 8.40 -17.46 -0.12
C ASP A 94 7.69 -18.80 0.06
N VAL A 95 6.82 -18.90 1.08
CA VAL A 95 6.07 -20.11 1.41
C VAL A 95 4.62 -19.81 1.80
N PRO A 96 3.68 -20.78 1.66
CA PRO A 96 2.28 -20.58 2.04
C PRO A 96 2.06 -20.14 3.49
N ALA A 97 2.96 -20.54 4.39
CA ALA A 97 2.91 -20.14 5.80
C ALA A 97 3.03 -18.62 5.99
N ASP A 98 3.78 -17.92 5.13
CA ASP A 98 3.98 -16.48 5.20
C ASP A 98 2.68 -15.72 4.95
N ILE A 99 1.85 -16.21 4.02
CA ILE A 99 0.53 -15.65 3.70
C ILE A 99 -0.38 -15.66 4.93
N THR A 100 -0.40 -16.78 5.67
CA THR A 100 -1.24 -16.92 6.87
C THR A 100 -0.67 -16.20 8.10
N ALA A 101 0.60 -15.79 8.06
CA ALA A 101 1.24 -14.99 9.09
C ALA A 101 1.12 -13.47 8.83
N ASP A 102 0.81 -13.06 7.60
CA ASP A 102 0.64 -11.65 7.24
C ASP A 102 -0.65 -11.09 7.88
N LEU A 103 -0.48 -10.02 8.66
CA LEU A 103 -1.57 -9.29 9.30
C LEU A 103 -2.49 -8.57 8.30
N SER A 104 -2.04 -8.41 7.05
CA SER A 104 -2.78 -7.81 5.94
C SER A 104 -3.69 -8.81 5.23
N VAL A 105 -3.62 -10.09 5.60
CA VAL A 105 -4.43 -11.18 5.04
C VAL A 105 -5.51 -11.56 6.05
N GLU A 106 -6.77 -11.45 5.65
CA GLU A 106 -7.87 -11.94 6.49
C GLU A 106 -8.01 -13.45 6.33
N LYS A 107 -8.38 -14.15 7.41
CA LYS A 107 -8.42 -15.62 7.45
C LYS A 107 -9.83 -16.14 7.26
N ARG A 108 -9.98 -17.37 6.76
CA ARG A 108 -11.29 -18.01 6.66
C ARG A 108 -11.78 -18.32 8.08
N ASN A 109 -13.11 -18.34 8.30
CA ASN A 109 -13.69 -18.69 9.61
C ASN A 109 -13.56 -20.19 9.88
#